data_AF-A0A0Q8QDK9-F1
#
_entry.id   AF-A0A0Q8QDK9-F1
#
_cell.length_a   1.000
_cell.length_b   1.000
_cell.length_c   1.000
_cell.angle_alpha   90.00
_cell.angle_beta   90.00
_cell.angle_gamma   90.00
#
_symmetry.space_group_name_H-M   'P 1'
#
loop_
_entity.id
_entity.type
_entity.pdbx_description
1 polymer ?
#
loop_
_entity_poly.entity_id
_entity_poly.type
_entity_poly.pdbx_seq_one_letter_code
_entity_poly.pdbx_strand_id
1 'polypeptide(L)'
;MQQCSGAPIIDLGRKFVRSGRLGNISVTLSVQRSDMTAHHHPLLSRLDEHQAKALEIISRGDVLLAPHARPDQGRLSQARWELTRVLGAYQMFKHYELFDPIIRNGPLDKARLAEQMKAECIALGDEYRAHVARCANLDIPAHWDSYRPAVVRLLARIKAHIGRERWIAARLLIDGVSARAPVTELRGMERA
;
A
#
# COMPACT_ATOMS: atom_id res chain seq x y z
N MET A 1 8.29 -33.54 -6.07
CA MET A 1 8.43 -32.65 -4.90
C MET A 1 9.35 -31.50 -5.29
N GLN A 2 8.91 -30.25 -5.17
CA GLN A 2 9.68 -29.10 -5.67
C GLN A 2 10.10 -28.22 -4.49
N GLN A 3 11.39 -28.24 -4.17
CA GLN A 3 12.00 -27.47 -3.09
C GLN A 3 12.41 -26.08 -3.59
N CYS A 4 12.28 -25.05 -2.74
CA CYS A 4 12.68 -23.68 -3.09
C CYS A 4 13.83 -23.18 -2.20
N SER A 5 14.98 -22.93 -2.82
CA SER A 5 16.08 -22.07 -2.33
C SER A 5 15.93 -20.67 -2.97
N GLY A 6 16.45 -19.55 -2.45
CA GLY A 6 17.26 -19.31 -1.26
C GLY A 6 17.94 -17.93 -1.37
N ALA A 7 19.15 -17.80 -0.79
CA ALA A 7 20.06 -16.65 -0.97
C ALA A 7 19.56 -15.29 -0.37
N PRO A 8 20.40 -14.23 -0.26
CA PRO A 8 20.77 -13.74 1.08
C PRO A 8 20.54 -12.24 1.34
N ILE A 9 20.80 -11.81 2.58
CA ILE A 9 20.67 -10.43 3.08
C ILE A 9 21.95 -9.62 2.77
N ILE A 10 21.78 -8.34 2.39
CA ILE A 10 22.86 -7.38 2.18
C ILE A 10 22.85 -6.36 3.32
N ASP A 11 24.01 -6.12 3.95
CA ASP A 11 24.25 -5.06 4.93
C ASP A 11 24.79 -3.80 4.25
N LEU A 12 24.32 -2.63 4.66
CA LEU A 12 24.76 -1.31 4.19
C LEU A 12 24.83 -0.32 5.36
N GLY A 13 26.03 -0.15 5.91
CA GLY A 13 26.32 0.85 6.93
C GLY A 13 26.69 2.25 6.38
N ARG A 14 27.13 3.14 7.30
CA ARG A 14 27.57 4.55 7.13
C ARG A 14 26.43 5.59 7.04
N LYS A 15 26.59 6.85 7.51
CA LYS A 15 27.62 7.51 8.37
C LYS A 15 27.06 8.84 8.93
N PHE A 16 27.45 9.17 10.16
CA PHE A 16 28.03 10.46 10.62
C PHE A 16 27.66 11.78 9.89
N VAL A 17 27.09 12.76 10.62
CA VAL A 17 27.15 14.20 10.29
C VAL A 17 27.49 15.02 11.55
N ARG A 18 28.27 16.09 11.37
CA ARG A 18 28.86 16.94 12.43
C ARG A 18 27.88 17.99 12.96
N SER A 19 28.03 18.36 14.23
CA SER A 19 27.46 19.59 14.81
C SER A 19 28.34 20.81 14.51
N GLY A 20 27.71 21.94 14.18
CA GLY A 20 28.35 23.24 13.99
C GLY A 20 27.40 24.34 14.47
N ARG A 21 27.91 25.30 15.24
CA ARG A 21 27.13 26.27 16.00
C ARG A 21 27.62 27.69 15.69
N LEU A 22 26.81 28.51 15.02
CA LEU A 22 27.10 29.93 14.78
C LEU A 22 25.82 30.77 14.73
N GLY A 23 25.89 32.00 15.24
CA GLY A 23 25.09 33.14 14.78
C GLY A 23 23.67 33.27 15.37
N ASN A 24 23.54 34.05 16.45
CA ASN A 24 22.24 34.62 16.83
C ASN A 24 21.85 35.72 15.84
N ILE A 25 20.80 35.49 15.04
CA ILE A 25 20.05 36.54 14.36
C ILE A 25 18.57 36.30 14.64
N SER A 26 18.00 37.03 15.60
CA SER A 26 16.55 37.01 15.84
C SER A 26 15.85 37.83 14.77
N VAL A 27 15.57 37.21 13.63
CA VAL A 27 14.52 37.69 12.72
C VAL A 27 13.19 37.25 13.30
N THR A 28 12.39 38.19 13.80
CA THR A 28 11.01 37.94 14.23
C THR A 28 10.11 37.74 13.01
N LEU A 29 10.32 36.63 12.31
CA LEU A 29 9.38 36.12 11.33
C LEU A 29 8.10 35.78 12.08
N SER A 30 7.09 36.65 11.92
CA SER A 30 5.71 36.30 12.26
C SER A 30 5.28 35.19 11.31
N VAL A 31 5.62 33.97 11.67
CA VAL A 31 5.08 32.77 11.04
C VAL A 31 3.59 32.82 11.33
N GLN A 32 2.82 33.31 10.37
CA GLN A 32 1.45 32.89 10.21
C GLN A 32 1.50 31.37 10.16
N ARG A 33 1.15 30.75 11.30
CA ARG A 33 0.67 29.38 11.32
C ARG A 33 -0.61 29.42 10.49
N SER A 34 -0.46 29.26 9.18
CA SER A 34 -1.46 28.56 8.39
C SER A 34 -1.74 27.30 9.17
N ASP A 35 -2.95 27.20 9.73
CA ASP A 35 -3.34 26.03 10.50
C ASP A 35 -3.12 24.82 9.60
N MET A 36 -2.07 24.05 9.90
CA MET A 36 -1.70 22.89 9.13
C MET A 36 -2.56 21.72 9.58
N THR A 37 -3.88 21.98 9.66
CA THR A 37 -4.94 20.98 9.63
C THR A 37 -4.81 20.32 8.27
N ALA A 38 -3.90 19.35 8.20
CA ALA A 38 -3.69 18.53 7.02
C ALA A 38 -5.07 18.07 6.56
N HIS A 39 -5.52 18.57 5.41
CA HIS A 39 -6.83 18.23 4.89
C HIS A 39 -6.84 16.72 4.72
N HIS A 40 -7.48 16.03 5.68
CA HIS A 40 -7.56 14.59 5.73
C HIS A 40 -8.42 14.16 4.55
N HIS A 41 -7.75 13.95 3.42
CA HIS A 41 -8.39 13.63 2.16
C HIS A 41 -9.28 12.41 2.41
N PRO A 42 -10.61 12.46 2.21
CA PRO A 42 -11.50 11.40 2.70
C PRO A 42 -11.15 10.00 2.18
N LEU A 43 -10.63 9.91 0.95
CA LEU A 43 -10.09 8.65 0.40
C LEU A 43 -8.84 8.12 1.15
N LEU A 44 -7.98 8.98 1.69
CA LEU A 44 -6.82 8.56 2.49
C LEU A 44 -7.25 8.02 3.86
N SER A 45 -8.22 8.66 4.53
CA SER A 45 -8.76 8.13 5.79
C SER A 45 -9.45 6.76 5.59
N ARG A 46 -10.26 6.62 4.54
CA ARG A 46 -10.86 5.32 4.17
C ARG A 46 -9.83 4.28 3.76
N LEU A 47 -8.75 4.70 3.10
CA LEU A 47 -7.60 3.83 2.81
C LEU A 47 -6.96 3.33 4.11
N ASP A 48 -6.71 4.21 5.08
CA ASP A 48 -6.16 3.86 6.40
C ASP A 48 -7.06 2.87 7.14
N GLU A 49 -8.39 3.04 7.12
CA GLU A 49 -9.36 2.10 7.69
C GLU A 49 -9.29 0.71 7.05
N HIS A 50 -9.27 0.64 5.72
CA HIS A 50 -9.13 -0.63 4.99
C HIS A 50 -7.79 -1.32 5.27
N GLN A 51 -6.70 -0.55 5.33
CA GLN A 51 -5.36 -1.06 5.63
C GLN A 51 -5.23 -1.55 7.06
N ALA A 52 -5.71 -0.78 8.05
CA ALA A 52 -5.70 -1.14 9.46
C ALA A 52 -6.44 -2.48 9.69
N LYS A 53 -7.64 -2.64 9.10
CA LYS A 53 -8.42 -3.87 9.20
C LYS A 53 -7.72 -5.09 8.57
N ALA A 54 -7.05 -4.91 7.43
CA ALA A 54 -6.27 -5.98 6.81
C ALA A 54 -5.06 -6.37 7.68
N LEU A 55 -4.34 -5.39 8.21
CA LEU A 55 -3.16 -5.58 9.05
C LEU A 55 -3.51 -6.21 10.41
N GLU A 56 -4.67 -5.89 11.00
CA GLU A 56 -5.17 -6.53 12.22
C GLU A 56 -5.37 -8.04 12.02
N ILE A 57 -6.04 -8.44 10.94
CA ILE A 57 -6.26 -9.86 10.62
C ILE A 57 -4.93 -10.57 10.37
N ILE A 58 -4.00 -9.92 9.66
CA ILE A 58 -2.65 -10.46 9.43
C ILE A 58 -1.89 -10.63 10.75
N SER A 59 -1.95 -9.67 11.66
CA SER A 59 -1.31 -9.74 12.99
C SER A 59 -1.85 -10.92 13.82
N ARG A 60 -3.17 -11.13 13.85
CA ARG A 60 -3.78 -12.31 14.49
C ARG A 60 -3.36 -13.62 13.79
N GLY A 61 -3.17 -13.59 12.47
CA GLY A 61 -2.65 -14.70 11.68
C GLY A 61 -1.17 -15.01 11.96
N ASP A 62 -0.32 -13.99 12.16
CA ASP A 62 1.10 -14.16 12.48
C ASP A 62 1.29 -14.94 13.79
N VAL A 63 0.39 -14.76 14.78
CA VAL A 63 0.37 -15.57 16.03
C VAL A 63 0.11 -17.07 15.74
N LEU A 64 -0.79 -17.38 14.81
CA LEU A 64 -1.07 -18.77 14.40
C LEU A 64 0.07 -19.39 13.57
N LEU A 65 0.96 -18.56 13.02
CA LEU A 65 2.07 -18.95 12.14
C LEU A 65 3.44 -18.83 12.82
N ALA A 66 3.47 -18.53 14.12
CA ALA A 66 4.68 -18.38 14.90
C ALA A 66 5.57 -19.65 14.85
N PRO A 67 6.90 -19.55 15.01
CA PRO A 67 7.82 -20.69 14.85
C PRO A 67 7.50 -21.93 15.72
N HIS A 68 6.87 -21.73 16.87
CA HIS A 68 6.48 -22.78 17.81
C HIS A 68 4.97 -23.06 17.85
N ALA A 69 4.19 -22.46 16.94
CA ALA A 69 2.76 -22.69 16.85
C ALA A 69 2.48 -24.12 16.35
N ARG A 70 1.49 -24.78 16.97
CA ARG A 70 0.91 -26.03 16.47
C ARG A 70 -0.12 -25.70 15.37
N PRO A 71 -0.22 -26.52 14.31
CA PRO A 71 -1.21 -26.29 13.25
C PRO A 71 -2.64 -26.40 13.79
N ASP A 72 -3.44 -25.36 13.58
CA ASP A 72 -4.88 -25.34 13.87
C ASP A 72 -5.64 -25.05 12.57
N GLN A 73 -6.13 -26.11 11.92
CA GLN A 73 -6.81 -26.02 10.63
C GLN A 73 -8.08 -25.15 10.70
N GLY A 74 -8.81 -25.17 11.82
CA GLY A 74 -10.02 -24.37 12.01
C GLY A 74 -9.71 -22.88 12.03
N ARG A 75 -8.82 -22.46 12.94
CA ARG A 75 -8.43 -21.05 13.10
C ARG A 75 -7.70 -20.50 11.88
N LEU A 76 -6.82 -21.28 11.25
CA LEU A 76 -6.14 -20.89 10.01
C LEU A 76 -7.13 -20.72 8.84
N SER A 77 -8.17 -21.55 8.76
CA SER A 77 -9.19 -21.43 7.72
C SER A 77 -10.13 -20.25 7.97
N GLN A 78 -10.51 -20.00 9.22
CA GLN A 78 -11.27 -18.81 9.62
C GLN A 78 -10.51 -17.52 9.27
N ALA A 79 -9.24 -17.40 9.67
CA ALA A 79 -8.41 -16.24 9.39
C ALA A 79 -8.22 -16.02 7.87
N ARG A 80 -8.05 -17.10 7.10
CA ARG A 80 -7.94 -17.06 5.63
C ARG A 80 -9.23 -16.54 4.98
N TRP A 81 -10.40 -17.00 5.40
CA TRP A 81 -11.69 -16.49 4.91
C TRP A 81 -11.94 -15.03 5.28
N GLU A 82 -11.58 -14.64 6.50
CA GLU A 82 -11.72 -13.26 6.95
C GLU A 82 -10.81 -12.31 6.16
N LEU A 83 -9.55 -12.67 5.99
CA LEU A 83 -8.58 -11.91 5.19
C LEU A 83 -9.01 -11.83 3.72
N THR A 84 -9.52 -12.91 3.14
CA THR A 84 -10.03 -12.92 1.75
C THR A 84 -11.11 -11.86 1.54
N ARG A 85 -12.08 -11.77 2.46
CA ARG A 85 -13.17 -10.77 2.38
C ARG A 85 -12.64 -9.34 2.52
N VAL A 86 -11.75 -9.10 3.48
CA VAL A 86 -11.21 -7.75 3.72
C VAL A 86 -10.29 -7.29 2.59
N LEU A 87 -9.41 -8.16 2.07
CA LEU A 87 -8.60 -7.84 0.89
C LEU A 87 -9.46 -7.62 -0.36
N GLY A 88 -10.53 -8.39 -0.56
CA GLY A 88 -11.48 -8.17 -1.66
C GLY A 88 -12.15 -6.78 -1.60
N ALA A 89 -12.72 -6.42 -0.44
CA ALA A 89 -13.33 -5.09 -0.24
C ALA A 89 -12.33 -3.94 -0.42
N TYR A 90 -11.12 -4.10 0.12
CA TYR A 90 -10.01 -3.15 -0.03
C TYR A 90 -9.56 -2.99 -1.49
N GLN A 91 -9.43 -4.09 -2.25
CA GLN A 91 -9.11 -4.06 -3.67
C GLN A 91 -10.19 -3.31 -4.48
N MET A 92 -11.46 -3.60 -4.22
CA MET A 92 -12.58 -2.91 -4.87
C MET A 92 -12.53 -1.40 -4.60
N PHE A 93 -12.45 -1.00 -3.32
CA PHE A 93 -12.36 0.41 -2.93
C PHE A 93 -11.26 1.15 -3.72
N LYS A 94 -10.01 0.71 -3.62
CA LYS A 94 -8.90 1.47 -4.21
C LYS A 94 -8.85 1.40 -5.73
N HIS A 95 -9.33 0.31 -6.36
CA HIS A 95 -9.38 0.25 -7.82
C HIS A 95 -10.41 1.26 -8.35
N TYR A 96 -11.66 1.18 -7.87
CA TYR A 96 -12.76 1.97 -8.42
C TYR A 96 -12.79 3.43 -7.96
N GLU A 97 -12.39 3.71 -6.71
CA GLU A 97 -12.52 5.05 -6.11
C GLU A 97 -11.20 5.83 -6.08
N LEU A 98 -10.04 5.19 -6.23
CA LEU A 98 -8.72 5.85 -6.14
C LEU A 98 -7.91 5.75 -7.43
N PHE A 99 -7.68 4.55 -7.98
CA PHE A 99 -6.86 4.40 -9.19
C PHE A 99 -7.63 4.76 -10.47
N ASP A 100 -8.79 4.14 -10.74
CA ASP A 100 -9.51 4.31 -12.01
C ASP A 100 -9.99 5.75 -12.32
N PRO A 101 -10.32 6.62 -11.34
CA PRO A 101 -10.54 8.04 -11.62
C PRO A 101 -9.28 8.77 -12.08
N ILE A 102 -8.11 8.45 -11.49
CA ILE A 102 -6.82 9.07 -11.79
C ILE A 102 -6.25 8.55 -13.12
N ILE A 103 -6.43 7.25 -13.43
CA ILE A 103 -6.02 6.67 -14.71
C ILE A 103 -6.78 7.34 -15.87
N ARG A 104 -8.09 7.60 -15.71
CA ARG A 104 -8.93 8.17 -16.78
C ARG A 104 -8.78 9.69 -16.94
N ASN A 105 -8.62 10.43 -15.86
CA ASN A 105 -8.74 11.90 -15.86
C ASN A 105 -7.52 12.64 -15.28
N GLY A 106 -6.52 11.92 -14.75
CA GLY A 106 -5.37 12.51 -14.09
C GLY A 106 -4.25 12.93 -15.05
N PRO A 107 -3.27 13.72 -14.56
CA PRO A 107 -2.01 13.96 -15.27
C PRO A 107 -1.30 12.66 -15.67
N LEU A 108 -0.64 12.64 -16.83
CA LEU A 108 -0.07 11.43 -17.44
C LEU A 108 0.92 10.67 -16.53
N ASP A 109 1.70 11.39 -15.72
CA ASP A 109 2.62 10.81 -14.74
C ASP A 109 1.87 10.12 -13.58
N LYS A 110 0.81 10.76 -13.06
CA LYS A 110 -0.05 10.18 -12.03
C LYS A 110 -0.88 9.00 -12.56
N ALA A 111 -1.39 9.09 -13.78
CA ALA A 111 -2.10 8.00 -14.46
C ALA A 111 -1.21 6.75 -14.55
N ARG A 112 0.01 6.88 -15.10
CA ARG A 112 0.99 5.77 -15.19
C ARG A 112 1.34 5.17 -13.83
N LEU A 113 1.50 6.00 -12.80
CA LEU A 113 1.77 5.53 -11.44
C LEU A 113 0.57 4.77 -10.84
N ALA A 114 -0.65 5.22 -11.10
CA ALA A 114 -1.87 4.52 -10.70
C ALA A 114 -2.08 3.20 -11.47
N GLU A 115 -1.77 3.16 -12.77
CA GLU A 115 -1.76 1.93 -13.59
C GLU A 115 -0.78 0.90 -13.02
N GLN A 116 0.47 1.29 -12.74
CA GLN A 116 1.47 0.42 -12.16
C GLN A 116 1.00 -0.15 -10.81
N MET A 117 0.50 0.71 -9.91
CA MET A 117 0.00 0.28 -8.60
C MET A 117 -1.20 -0.67 -8.68
N LYS A 118 -2.12 -0.42 -9.62
CA LYS A 118 -3.26 -1.30 -9.88
C LYS A 118 -2.78 -2.66 -10.41
N ALA A 119 -1.82 -2.69 -11.33
CA ALA A 119 -1.23 -3.92 -11.86
C ALA A 119 -0.50 -4.73 -10.78
N GLU A 120 0.35 -4.10 -9.95
CA GLU A 120 1.01 -4.74 -8.80
C GLU A 120 0.00 -5.35 -7.82
N CYS A 121 -1.10 -4.63 -7.54
CA CYS A 121 -2.15 -5.12 -6.66
C CYS A 121 -2.93 -6.30 -7.25
N ILE A 122 -3.24 -6.28 -8.55
CA ILE A 122 -3.92 -7.39 -9.23
C ILE A 122 -3.07 -8.65 -9.14
N ALA A 123 -1.79 -8.57 -9.54
CA ALA A 123 -0.86 -9.70 -9.52
C ALA A 123 -0.70 -10.32 -8.10
N LEU A 124 -0.58 -9.49 -7.06
CA LEU A 124 -0.51 -9.96 -5.68
C LEU A 124 -1.85 -10.56 -5.19
N GLY A 125 -2.97 -10.02 -5.68
CA GLY A 125 -4.31 -10.58 -5.45
C GLY A 125 -4.50 -11.96 -6.07
N ASP A 126 -4.00 -12.16 -7.29
CA ASP A 126 -4.05 -13.44 -7.99
C ASP A 126 -3.17 -14.48 -7.32
N GLU A 127 -1.95 -14.11 -6.88
CA GLU A 127 -1.11 -15.00 -6.09
C GLU A 127 -1.78 -15.43 -4.79
N TYR A 128 -2.41 -14.48 -4.08
CA TYR A 128 -3.18 -14.78 -2.86
C TYR A 128 -4.36 -15.72 -3.16
N ARG A 129 -5.19 -15.42 -4.16
CA ARG A 129 -6.31 -16.29 -4.59
C ARG A 129 -5.84 -17.69 -4.97
N ALA A 130 -4.75 -17.80 -5.73
CA ALA A 130 -4.17 -19.08 -6.12
C ALA A 130 -3.63 -19.87 -4.90
N HIS A 131 -3.06 -19.20 -3.90
CA HIS A 131 -2.68 -19.84 -2.64
C HIS A 131 -3.92 -20.33 -1.87
N VAL A 132 -4.97 -19.51 -1.73
CA VAL A 132 -6.22 -19.90 -1.07
C VAL A 132 -6.85 -21.12 -1.74
N ALA A 133 -6.92 -21.13 -3.08
CA ALA A 133 -7.46 -22.25 -3.86
C ALA A 133 -6.67 -23.56 -3.63
N ARG A 134 -5.33 -23.51 -3.66
CA ARG A 134 -4.48 -24.67 -3.34
C ARG A 134 -4.68 -25.20 -1.92
N CYS A 135 -5.05 -24.34 -0.97
CA CYS A 135 -5.24 -24.70 0.43
C CYS A 135 -6.70 -25.03 0.80
N ALA A 136 -7.64 -25.04 -0.15
CA ALA A 136 -9.05 -25.29 0.14
C ALA A 136 -9.30 -26.72 0.67
N ASN A 137 -8.60 -27.71 0.11
CA ASN A 137 -8.72 -29.14 0.43
C ASN A 137 -7.41 -29.73 0.99
N LEU A 138 -6.51 -28.88 1.49
CA LEU A 138 -5.20 -29.30 2.01
C LEU A 138 -5.33 -29.70 3.49
N ASP A 139 -4.82 -30.87 3.87
CA ASP A 139 -4.55 -31.22 5.26
C ASP A 139 -3.40 -30.33 5.78
N ILE A 140 -3.75 -29.25 6.47
CA ILE A 140 -2.77 -28.25 6.92
C ILE A 140 -1.82 -28.85 7.96
N PRO A 141 -2.27 -29.62 8.97
CA PRO A 141 -1.39 -30.37 9.87
C PRO A 141 -0.38 -31.27 9.14
N ALA A 142 -0.81 -32.12 8.20
CA ALA A 142 0.08 -33.04 7.49
C ALA A 142 1.12 -32.32 6.60
N HIS A 143 0.84 -31.08 6.18
CA HIS A 143 1.70 -30.29 5.29
C HIS A 143 2.35 -29.07 5.96
N TRP A 144 2.31 -28.98 7.29
CA TRP A 144 2.64 -27.78 8.08
C TRP A 144 4.00 -27.14 7.72
N ASP A 145 5.05 -27.95 7.56
CA ASP A 145 6.41 -27.47 7.27
C ASP A 145 6.55 -26.78 5.90
N SER A 146 5.68 -27.12 4.94
CA SER A 146 5.63 -26.44 3.65
C SER A 146 4.61 -25.29 3.65
N TYR A 147 3.47 -25.47 4.33
CA TYR A 147 2.40 -24.49 4.44
C TYR A 147 2.84 -23.23 5.19
N ARG A 148 3.33 -23.35 6.43
CA ARG A 148 3.67 -22.21 7.31
C ARG A 148 4.63 -21.20 6.63
N PRO A 149 5.81 -21.59 6.12
CA PRO A 149 6.72 -20.63 5.49
C PRO A 149 6.18 -20.06 4.17
N ALA A 150 5.33 -20.77 3.44
CA ALA A 150 4.68 -20.23 2.24
C ALA A 150 3.68 -19.12 2.59
N VAL A 151 2.84 -19.33 3.61
CA VAL A 151 1.90 -18.30 4.12
C VAL A 151 2.67 -17.09 4.65
N VAL A 152 3.68 -17.30 5.50
CA VAL A 152 4.48 -16.20 6.09
C VAL A 152 5.11 -15.32 5.00
N ARG A 153 5.71 -15.91 3.95
CA ARG A 153 6.26 -15.13 2.82
C ARG A 153 5.18 -14.34 2.06
N LEU A 154 4.01 -14.93 1.83
CA LEU A 154 2.89 -14.27 1.16
C LEU A 154 2.36 -13.09 1.99
N LEU A 155 2.13 -13.29 3.29
CA LEU A 155 1.69 -12.23 4.20
C LEU A 155 2.72 -11.12 4.35
N ALA A 156 4.02 -11.43 4.35
CA ALA A 156 5.08 -10.43 4.34
C ALA A 156 5.04 -9.53 3.08
N ARG A 157 4.79 -10.13 1.91
CA ARG A 157 4.63 -9.37 0.65
C ARG A 157 3.37 -8.50 0.64
N ILE A 158 2.26 -8.99 1.20
CA ILE A 158 1.02 -8.21 1.38
C ILE A 158 1.26 -7.03 2.33
N LYS A 159 1.89 -7.25 3.48
CA LYS A 159 2.28 -6.19 4.43
C LYS A 159 3.17 -5.13 3.76
N ALA A 160 4.18 -5.55 2.99
CA ALA A 160 5.07 -4.65 2.27
C ALA A 160 4.36 -3.84 1.16
N HIS A 161 3.42 -4.45 0.44
CA HIS A 161 2.58 -3.75 -0.55
C HIS A 161 1.70 -2.68 0.12
N ILE A 162 0.98 -3.04 1.18
CA ILE A 162 0.14 -2.13 1.98
C ILE A 162 0.95 -0.93 2.47
N GLY A 163 2.12 -1.17 3.08
CA GLY A 163 2.97 -0.11 3.62
C GLY A 163 3.51 0.87 2.56
N ARG A 164 3.81 0.41 1.34
CA ARG A 164 4.20 1.30 0.23
C ARG A 164 3.01 2.07 -0.34
N GLU A 165 1.85 1.42 -0.44
CA GLU A 165 0.68 2.00 -1.10
C GLU A 165 0.19 3.30 -0.44
N ARG A 166 0.25 3.41 0.89
CA ARG A 166 -0.21 4.62 1.59
C ARG A 166 0.55 5.89 1.18
N TRP A 167 1.85 5.77 0.96
CA TRP A 167 2.71 6.87 0.47
C TRP A 167 2.41 7.22 -0.97
N ILE A 168 2.14 6.22 -1.81
CA ILE A 168 1.85 6.43 -3.24
C ILE A 168 0.46 7.04 -3.41
N ALA A 169 -0.55 6.55 -2.68
CA ALA A 169 -1.88 7.14 -2.63
C ALA A 169 -1.85 8.62 -2.20
N ALA A 170 -1.02 8.97 -1.20
CA ALA A 170 -0.83 10.37 -0.82
C ALA A 170 -0.23 11.21 -1.96
N ARG A 171 0.81 10.71 -2.65
CA ARG A 171 1.40 11.40 -3.82
C ARG A 171 0.44 11.54 -5.01
N LEU A 172 -0.44 10.57 -5.22
CA LEU A 172 -1.46 10.61 -6.25
C LEU A 172 -2.52 11.68 -5.94
N LEU A 173 -2.94 11.80 -4.68
CA LEU A 173 -4.04 12.67 -4.23
C LEU A 173 -3.63 14.08 -3.79
N ILE A 174 -2.35 14.33 -3.50
CA ILE A 174 -1.85 15.71 -3.33
C ILE A 174 -1.90 16.40 -4.70
N ASP A 175 -2.69 17.46 -4.81
CA ASP A 175 -2.83 18.20 -6.06
C ASP A 175 -1.50 18.76 -6.56
N GLY A 176 -1.31 18.66 -7.89
CA GLY A 176 -0.31 19.45 -8.57
C GLY A 176 -0.80 20.89 -8.59
N VAL A 177 -0.19 21.76 -7.77
CA VAL A 177 -0.43 23.21 -7.83
C VAL A 177 -0.19 23.69 -9.26
N SER A 178 -1.24 24.22 -9.88
CA SER A 178 -1.26 24.92 -11.17
C SER A 178 -0.63 24.22 -12.39
N ALA A 179 -1.49 23.52 -13.14
CA ALA A 179 -1.36 23.40 -14.59
C ALA A 179 -2.66 23.75 -15.34
N ARG A 180 -3.51 24.61 -14.75
CA ARG A 180 -4.56 25.30 -15.51
C ARG A 180 -3.99 26.63 -15.99
N ALA A 181 -3.32 26.60 -17.13
CA ALA A 181 -3.01 27.82 -17.86
C ALA A 181 -4.31 28.62 -18.05
N PRO A 182 -4.28 29.96 -17.96
CA PRO A 182 -5.45 30.75 -18.35
C PRO A 182 -5.79 30.37 -19.80
N VAL A 183 -7.04 30.00 -20.03
CA VAL A 183 -7.55 29.91 -21.39
C VAL A 183 -7.48 31.34 -21.91
N THR A 184 -6.46 31.64 -22.73
CA THR A 184 -6.40 32.90 -23.45
C THR A 184 -7.61 32.89 -24.37
N GLU A 185 -8.64 33.60 -23.95
CA GLU A 185 -9.82 33.91 -24.74
C GLU A 185 -9.33 34.74 -25.94
N LEU A 186 -8.90 34.06 -27.00
CA LEU A 186 -8.71 34.63 -28.33
C LEU A 186 -10.09 34.94 -28.92
N ARG A 187 -10.77 35.85 -28.23
CA ARG A 187 -11.90 36.63 -28.69
C ARG A 187 -11.47 37.29 -30.00
N GLY A 188 -12.30 37.15 -31.02
CA GLY A 188 -11.91 37.52 -32.39
C GLY A 188 -11.52 38.99 -32.52
N MET A 189 -10.56 39.24 -33.40
CA MET A 189 -10.56 40.46 -34.20
C MET A 189 -11.17 40.11 -35.56
N GLU A 190 -12.30 40.73 -35.85
CA GLU A 190 -12.97 40.66 -37.14
C GLU A 190 -12.20 41.44 -38.22
N ARG A 191 -12.30 40.93 -39.46
CA ARG A 191 -12.44 41.67 -40.72
C ARG A 191 -11.58 42.91 -40.98
N ALA A 192 -10.81 42.83 -42.07
CA ALA A 192 -10.98 43.74 -43.20
C ALA A 192 -11.21 42.90 -44.46
#